data_AF-A0A2D8Z0L0-F1
#
_entry.id   AF-A0A2D8Z0L0-F1
#
_cell.length_a   1.000
_cell.length_b   1.000
_cell.length_c   1.000
_cell.angle_alpha   90.00
_cell.angle_beta   90.00
_cell.angle_gamma   90.00
#
_symmetry.space_group_name_H-M   'P 1'
#
loop_
_entity.id
_entity.type
_entity.pdbx_description
1 polymer ?
#
loop_
_entity_poly.entity_id
_entity_poly.type
_entity_poly.pdbx_seq_one_letter_code
_entity_poly.pdbx_strand_id
1 'polypeptide(L)'
;MFIARLKGIHDRLFSTIERAADDWFPGLAARLVFSSVLLVFFLNSAATKVGSGFPGMLIPGGGAYAQILPKIAEAASYDVSQIAFIPWGLIVTLGTYAEVILPCLILIGLFTRLAGLAMIGFIAVMTATDVWAHGLDAKSIGAMFDGVQDSIVSDQRLLWVFPLVYLVIKGAGAISADALLARVCQPRR
;
A
#
# COMPACT_ATOMS: atom_id res chain seq x y z
N MET A 1 -6.28 38.69 -29.73
CA MET A 1 -5.06 39.19 -29.03
C MET A 1 -5.07 38.87 -27.52
N PHE A 2 -6.17 39.07 -26.79
CA PHE A 2 -6.29 38.73 -25.36
C PHE A 2 -6.09 37.24 -25.04
N ILE A 3 -6.77 36.32 -25.76
CA ILE A 3 -6.67 34.86 -25.55
C ILE A 3 -5.23 34.35 -25.71
N ALA A 4 -4.50 34.85 -26.71
CA ALA A 4 -3.10 34.47 -26.94
C ALA A 4 -2.17 34.91 -25.80
N ARG A 5 -2.43 36.10 -25.22
CA ARG A 5 -1.68 36.60 -24.07
C ARG A 5 -1.98 35.77 -22.81
N LEU A 6 -3.24 35.37 -22.60
CA LEU A 6 -3.63 34.50 -21.49
C LEU A 6 -2.97 33.12 -21.60
N LYS A 7 -2.98 32.51 -22.79
CA LYS A 7 -2.26 31.26 -23.06
C LYS A 7 -0.77 31.39 -22.78
N GLY A 8 -0.13 32.48 -23.22
CA GLY A 8 1.29 32.70 -22.99
C GLY A 8 1.66 32.85 -21.51
N ILE A 9 0.80 33.46 -20.69
CA ILE A 9 0.99 33.55 -19.23
C ILE A 9 0.78 32.18 -18.59
N HIS A 10 -0.29 31.48 -18.96
CA HIS A 10 -0.58 30.12 -18.50
C HIS A 10 0.60 29.18 -18.75
N ASP A 11 1.09 29.11 -19.98
CA ASP A 11 2.17 28.19 -20.37
C ASP A 11 3.47 28.49 -19.61
N ARG A 12 3.80 29.77 -19.41
CA ARG A 12 4.98 30.17 -18.63
C ARG A 12 4.84 29.81 -17.15
N LEU A 13 3.66 30.03 -16.58
CA LEU A 13 3.40 29.72 -15.18
C LEU A 13 3.55 28.21 -14.94
N PHE A 14 2.84 27.38 -15.71
CA PHE A 14 2.86 25.93 -15.51
C PHE A 14 4.20 25.31 -15.87
N SER A 15 4.89 25.76 -16.93
CA SER A 15 6.25 25.30 -17.22
C SER A 15 7.26 25.65 -16.11
N THR A 16 7.07 26.77 -15.42
CA THR A 16 7.92 27.12 -14.27
C THR A 16 7.63 26.20 -13.08
N ILE A 17 6.35 25.93 -12.79
CA ILE A 17 5.94 25.03 -11.70
C ILE A 17 6.41 23.61 -11.97
N GLU A 18 6.18 23.09 -13.18
CA GLU A 18 6.62 21.75 -13.60
C GLU A 18 8.12 21.62 -13.38
N ARG A 19 8.95 22.51 -13.93
CA ARG A 19 10.41 22.43 -13.78
C ARG A 19 10.88 22.50 -12.33
N ALA A 20 10.17 23.21 -11.46
CA ALA A 20 10.54 23.32 -10.05
C ALA A 20 10.18 22.05 -9.24
N ALA A 21 9.20 21.27 -9.71
CA ALA A 21 8.58 20.18 -8.94
C ALA A 21 8.84 18.79 -9.52
N ASP A 22 8.98 18.66 -10.84
CA ASP A 22 8.88 17.40 -11.62
C ASP A 22 9.74 16.27 -11.04
N ASP A 23 10.99 16.59 -10.69
CA ASP A 23 11.97 15.58 -10.27
C ASP A 23 11.72 15.03 -8.86
N TRP A 24 11.16 15.82 -7.93
CA TRP A 24 11.13 15.46 -6.51
C TRP A 24 9.72 15.37 -5.93
N PHE A 25 8.83 16.29 -6.31
CA PHE A 25 7.58 16.52 -5.60
C PHE A 25 6.54 15.43 -5.87
N PRO A 26 6.21 15.07 -7.13
CA PRO A 26 5.13 14.11 -7.38
C PRO A 26 5.36 12.73 -6.73
N GLY A 27 6.58 12.20 -6.82
CA GLY A 27 6.93 10.90 -6.22
C GLY A 27 6.94 10.95 -4.68
N LEU A 28 7.42 12.05 -4.08
CA LEU A 28 7.35 12.25 -2.63
C LEU A 28 5.90 12.41 -2.17
N ALA A 29 5.11 13.23 -2.87
CA ALA A 29 3.72 13.48 -2.56
C ALA A 29 2.89 12.18 -2.60
N ALA A 30 3.05 11.36 -3.63
CA ALA A 30 2.34 10.07 -3.72
C ALA A 30 2.69 9.13 -2.55
N ARG A 31 3.96 9.06 -2.14
CA ARG A 31 4.37 8.27 -0.96
C ARG A 31 3.78 8.82 0.33
N LEU A 32 3.79 10.14 0.51
CA LEU A 32 3.25 10.77 1.71
C LEU A 32 1.73 10.65 1.79
N VAL A 33 1.01 10.79 0.68
CA VAL A 33 -0.45 10.59 0.62
C VAL A 33 -0.81 9.14 0.98
N PHE A 34 -0.11 8.16 0.40
CA PHE A 34 -0.31 6.76 0.78
C PHE A 34 -0.01 6.55 2.27
N SER A 35 1.15 7.03 2.74
CA SER A 35 1.62 6.74 4.09
C SER A 35 0.81 7.46 5.17
N SER A 36 0.34 8.68 4.92
CA SER A 36 -0.47 9.44 5.88
C SER A 36 -1.80 8.76 6.17
N VAL A 37 -2.35 8.04 5.19
CA VAL A 37 -3.61 7.31 5.33
C VAL A 37 -3.37 5.90 5.88
N LEU A 38 -2.31 5.21 5.44
CA LEU A 38 -2.23 3.76 5.56
C LEU A 38 -1.11 3.21 6.43
N LEU A 39 -0.06 3.99 6.70
CA LEU A 39 1.08 3.47 7.45
C LEU A 39 0.65 2.98 8.84
N VAL A 40 -0.01 3.84 9.62
CA VAL A 40 -0.46 3.50 10.97
C VAL A 40 -1.57 2.45 10.93
N PHE A 41 -2.45 2.49 9.93
CA PHE A 41 -3.48 1.48 9.73
C PHE A 41 -2.86 0.07 9.61
N PHE A 42 -1.89 -0.12 8.71
CA PHE A 42 -1.26 -1.43 8.52
C PHE A 42 -0.35 -1.84 9.69
N LEU A 43 0.36 -0.91 10.32
CA LEU A 43 1.16 -1.22 11.51
C LEU A 43 0.28 -1.69 12.68
N ASN A 44 -0.86 -1.04 12.90
CA ASN A 44 -1.82 -1.47 13.92
C ASN A 44 -2.43 -2.82 13.54
N SER A 45 -2.78 -3.02 12.26
CA SER A 45 -3.28 -4.28 11.73
C SER A 45 -2.29 -5.43 11.98
N ALA A 46 -1.00 -5.23 11.71
CA ALA A 46 0.04 -6.23 11.93
C ALA A 46 0.25 -6.51 13.43
N ALA A 47 0.18 -5.49 14.29
CA ALA A 47 0.31 -5.64 15.73
C ALA A 47 -0.78 -6.55 16.34
N THR A 48 -1.97 -6.62 15.71
CA THR A 48 -3.03 -7.57 16.15
C THR A 48 -2.77 -9.02 15.74
N LYS A 49 -1.80 -9.27 14.86
CA LYS A 49 -1.52 -10.60 14.26
C LYS A 49 -0.35 -11.32 14.94
N VAL A 50 0.47 -10.61 15.70
CA VAL A 50 1.67 -11.16 16.36
C VAL A 50 1.53 -11.16 17.88
N GLY A 51 2.31 -12.01 18.54
CA GLY A 51 2.35 -12.07 20.00
C GLY A 51 3.15 -10.91 20.63
N SER A 52 3.16 -10.87 21.97
CA SER A 52 4.00 -9.95 22.73
C SER A 52 5.38 -10.56 23.05
N GLY A 53 6.39 -9.70 23.20
CA GLY A 53 7.76 -10.11 23.54
C GLY A 53 8.52 -10.79 22.40
N PHE A 54 9.82 -10.96 22.57
CA PHE A 54 10.66 -11.72 21.64
C PHE A 54 10.74 -13.19 22.09
N PRO A 55 10.53 -14.19 21.21
CA PRO A 55 10.34 -14.10 19.75
C PRO A 55 8.88 -13.99 19.29
N GLY A 56 7.90 -13.91 20.21
CA GLY A 56 6.47 -13.90 19.90
C GLY A 56 6.01 -12.82 18.89
N MET A 57 6.68 -11.67 18.86
CA MET A 57 6.41 -10.60 17.90
C MET A 57 6.73 -10.96 16.44
N LEU A 58 7.50 -12.02 16.21
CA LEU A 58 7.92 -12.50 14.88
C LEU A 58 7.08 -13.69 14.40
N ILE A 59 6.19 -14.20 15.25
CA ILE A 59 5.43 -15.42 14.96
C ILE A 59 3.96 -15.03 14.82
N PRO A 60 3.35 -15.23 13.64
CA PRO A 60 1.92 -15.02 13.47
C PRO A 60 1.13 -15.94 14.42
N GLY A 61 0.26 -15.34 15.24
CA GLY A 61 -0.62 -16.06 16.16
C GLY A 61 -1.93 -16.48 15.52
N GLY A 62 -2.82 -17.13 16.30
CA GLY A 62 -4.14 -17.55 15.82
C GLY A 62 -4.99 -16.41 15.23
N GLY A 63 -4.85 -15.20 15.76
CA GLY A 63 -5.51 -13.99 15.21
C GLY A 63 -5.09 -13.67 13.77
N ALA A 64 -3.85 -13.96 13.38
CA ALA A 64 -3.37 -13.79 12.01
C ALA A 64 -4.08 -14.76 11.05
N TYR A 65 -4.24 -16.03 11.45
CA TYR A 65 -4.95 -17.03 10.67
C TYR A 65 -6.43 -16.69 10.54
N ALA A 66 -7.07 -16.22 11.62
CA ALA A 66 -8.46 -15.78 11.59
C ALA A 66 -8.69 -14.61 10.63
N GLN A 67 -7.77 -13.65 10.57
CA GLN A 67 -7.92 -12.47 9.70
C GLN A 67 -7.56 -12.76 8.23
N ILE A 68 -6.51 -13.54 7.97
CA ILE A 68 -6.00 -13.78 6.61
C ILE A 68 -6.68 -14.98 5.93
N LEU A 69 -6.98 -16.04 6.69
CA LEU A 69 -7.56 -17.31 6.20
C LEU A 69 -8.73 -17.78 7.10
N PRO A 70 -9.80 -16.99 7.27
CA PRO A 70 -10.86 -17.27 8.25
C PRO A 70 -11.46 -18.67 8.11
N LYS A 71 -11.81 -19.10 6.89
CA LYS A 71 -12.39 -20.42 6.63
C LYS A 71 -11.46 -21.59 7.00
N ILE A 72 -10.15 -21.41 6.84
CA ILE A 72 -9.16 -22.44 7.21
C ILE A 72 -8.98 -22.47 8.73
N ALA A 73 -8.93 -21.30 9.36
CA ALA A 73 -8.86 -21.20 10.81
C ALA A 73 -10.10 -21.83 11.48
N GLU A 74 -11.30 -21.54 10.96
CA GLU A 74 -12.55 -22.13 11.42
C GLU A 74 -12.58 -23.66 11.26
N ALA A 75 -12.16 -24.18 10.11
CA ALA A 75 -12.09 -25.62 9.86
C ALA A 75 -11.14 -26.34 10.84
N ALA A 76 -10.09 -25.65 11.30
CA ALA A 76 -9.16 -26.13 12.30
C ALA A 76 -9.56 -25.78 13.74
N SER A 77 -10.78 -25.26 13.97
CA SER A 77 -11.24 -24.78 15.29
C SER A 77 -10.27 -23.78 15.96
N TYR A 78 -9.60 -22.97 15.14
CA TYR A 78 -8.57 -21.99 15.52
C TYR A 78 -7.31 -22.58 16.16
N ASP A 79 -7.11 -23.90 16.08
CA ASP A 79 -5.86 -24.54 16.47
C ASP A 79 -4.83 -24.45 15.34
N VAL A 80 -3.91 -23.49 15.45
CA VAL A 80 -2.83 -23.26 14.49
C VAL A 80 -1.96 -24.50 14.30
N SER A 81 -1.81 -25.35 15.32
CA SER A 81 -0.99 -26.57 15.22
C SER A 81 -1.54 -27.60 14.24
N GLN A 82 -2.83 -27.50 13.90
CA GLN A 82 -3.51 -28.38 12.94
C GLN A 82 -3.46 -27.83 11.51
N ILE A 83 -2.93 -26.62 11.29
CA ILE A 83 -2.86 -25.99 9.98
C ILE A 83 -1.49 -26.25 9.35
N ALA A 84 -1.48 -26.89 8.18
CA ALA A 84 -0.25 -27.13 7.43
C ALA A 84 0.47 -25.82 7.10
N PHE A 85 1.79 -25.78 7.32
CA PHE A 85 2.59 -24.58 7.01
C PHE A 85 2.58 -24.25 5.51
N ILE A 86 2.68 -25.25 4.64
CA ILE A 86 2.53 -25.06 3.19
C ILE A 86 1.15 -25.55 2.76
N PRO A 87 0.31 -24.72 2.10
CA PRO A 87 0.56 -23.31 1.73
C PRO A 87 0.17 -22.29 2.81
N TRP A 88 -0.62 -22.69 3.82
CA TRP A 88 -1.39 -21.76 4.65
C TRP A 88 -0.56 -20.92 5.61
N GLY A 89 0.28 -21.55 6.43
CA GLY A 89 1.16 -20.84 7.35
C GLY A 89 2.12 -19.89 6.63
N LEU A 90 2.60 -20.27 5.44
CA LEU A 90 3.43 -19.42 4.59
C LEU A 90 2.66 -18.18 4.11
N ILE A 91 1.43 -18.33 3.64
CA ILE A 91 0.57 -17.21 3.23
C ILE A 91 0.35 -16.25 4.40
N VAL A 92 0.00 -16.76 5.59
CA VAL A 92 -0.23 -15.96 6.80
C VAL A 92 1.04 -15.22 7.22
N THR A 93 2.18 -15.89 7.15
CA THR A 93 3.49 -15.31 7.49
C THR A 93 3.85 -14.19 6.52
N LEU A 94 3.79 -14.45 5.22
CA LEU A 94 4.08 -13.43 4.19
C LEU A 94 3.11 -12.25 4.27
N GLY A 95 1.82 -12.51 4.48
CA GLY A 95 0.81 -11.47 4.62
C GLY A 95 1.07 -10.57 5.84
N THR A 96 1.36 -11.17 7.00
CA THR A 96 1.65 -10.43 8.24
C THR A 96 2.89 -9.56 8.09
N TYR A 97 3.97 -10.09 7.50
CA TYR A 97 5.18 -9.30 7.27
C TYR A 97 4.98 -8.23 6.19
N ALA A 98 4.17 -8.48 5.17
CA ALA A 98 3.86 -7.51 4.13
C ALA A 98 3.15 -6.27 4.69
N GLU A 99 2.27 -6.43 5.69
CA GLU A 99 1.60 -5.31 6.37
C GLU A 99 2.58 -4.34 7.05
N VAL A 100 3.78 -4.80 7.42
CA VAL A 100 4.81 -3.93 8.02
C VAL A 100 5.79 -3.44 6.97
N ILE A 101 6.33 -4.35 6.18
CA ILE A 101 7.46 -4.08 5.29
C ILE A 101 7.05 -3.18 4.12
N LEU A 102 5.95 -3.49 3.44
CA LEU A 102 5.57 -2.77 2.21
C LEU A 102 5.25 -1.29 2.49
N PRO A 103 4.45 -0.92 3.51
CA PRO A 103 4.20 0.49 3.80
C PRO A 103 5.46 1.25 4.20
N CYS A 104 6.38 0.62 4.94
CA CYS A 104 7.65 1.22 5.32
C CYS A 104 8.56 1.46 4.10
N LEU A 105 8.66 0.48 3.19
CA LEU A 105 9.42 0.62 1.94
C LEU A 105 8.85 1.75 1.06
N ILE A 106 7.51 1.84 0.97
CA ILE A 106 6.85 2.92 0.25
C ILE A 106 7.14 4.27 0.92
N LEU A 107 7.06 4.40 2.25
CA LEU A 107 7.34 5.68 2.93
C LEU A 107 8.75 6.20 2.60
N ILE A 108 9.77 5.37 2.80
CA ILE A 108 11.18 5.78 2.58
C ILE A 108 11.55 5.87 1.09
N GLY A 109 10.72 5.29 0.22
CA GLY A 109 10.96 5.22 -1.22
C GLY A 109 12.11 4.30 -1.58
N LEU A 110 12.10 3.06 -1.07
CA LEU A 110 13.07 2.00 -1.38
C LEU A 110 12.41 0.89 -2.20
N PHE A 111 13.02 0.51 -3.31
CA PHE A 111 12.47 -0.38 -4.33
C PHE A 111 11.03 -0.01 -4.71
N THR A 112 10.76 1.29 -4.87
CA THR A 112 9.40 1.85 -4.81
C THR A 112 8.46 1.27 -5.85
N ARG A 113 8.95 0.99 -7.06
CA ARG A 113 8.13 0.36 -8.11
C ARG A 113 7.71 -1.06 -7.74
N LEU A 114 8.62 -1.84 -7.18
CA LEU A 114 8.35 -3.22 -6.75
C LEU A 114 7.47 -3.23 -5.50
N ALA A 115 7.79 -2.39 -4.50
CA ALA A 115 6.98 -2.25 -3.29
C ALA A 115 5.56 -1.78 -3.62
N GLY A 116 5.41 -0.81 -4.52
CA GLY A 116 4.09 -0.35 -5.00
C GLY A 116 3.30 -1.44 -5.70
N LEU A 117 3.93 -2.21 -6.59
CA LEU A 117 3.26 -3.34 -7.26
C LEU A 117 2.83 -4.42 -6.27
N ALA A 118 3.72 -4.79 -5.34
CA ALA A 118 3.42 -5.75 -4.29
C ALA A 118 2.29 -5.26 -3.38
N MET A 119 2.27 -3.97 -3.04
CA MET A 119 1.22 -3.37 -2.21
C MET A 119 -0.14 -3.36 -2.91
N ILE A 120 -0.18 -3.10 -4.24
CA ILE A 120 -1.42 -3.22 -5.02
C ILE A 120 -1.94 -4.67 -4.98
N GLY A 121 -1.07 -5.65 -5.21
CA GLY A 121 -1.43 -7.07 -5.11
C GLY A 121 -1.93 -7.44 -3.72
N PHE A 122 -1.26 -6.94 -2.67
CA PHE A 122 -1.66 -7.13 -1.28
C PHE A 122 -3.05 -6.55 -1.00
N ILE A 123 -3.33 -5.32 -1.44
CA ILE A 123 -4.66 -4.68 -1.30
C ILE A 123 -5.72 -5.47 -2.07
N ALA A 124 -5.40 -6.01 -3.25
CA ALA A 124 -6.34 -6.83 -4.02
C ALA A 124 -6.69 -8.13 -3.28
N VAL A 125 -5.70 -8.83 -2.71
CA VAL A 125 -5.93 -10.04 -1.90
C VAL A 125 -6.72 -9.70 -0.63
N MET A 126 -6.35 -8.65 0.08
CA MET A 126 -7.10 -8.15 1.25
C MET A 126 -8.56 -7.88 0.89
N THR A 127 -8.80 -7.18 -0.22
CA THR A 127 -10.15 -6.89 -0.69
C THR A 127 -10.95 -8.16 -1.01
N ALA A 128 -10.32 -9.14 -1.66
CA ALA A 128 -10.95 -10.44 -1.91
C ALA A 128 -11.29 -11.18 -0.61
N THR A 129 -10.38 -11.15 0.38
CA THR A 129 -10.62 -11.74 1.71
C THR A 129 -11.77 -11.02 2.43
N ASP A 130 -11.80 -9.69 2.42
CA ASP A 130 -12.85 -8.89 3.04
C ASP A 130 -14.23 -9.22 2.43
N VAL A 131 -14.32 -9.31 1.11
CA VAL A 131 -15.59 -9.55 0.41
C VAL A 131 -16.04 -11.02 0.50
N TRP A 132 -15.16 -11.98 0.24
CA TRP A 132 -15.57 -13.39 0.10
C TRP A 132 -15.36 -14.25 1.35
N ALA A 133 -14.48 -13.81 2.25
CA ALA A 133 -14.11 -14.55 3.44
C ALA A 133 -14.75 -13.93 4.69
N HIS A 134 -14.68 -12.60 4.84
CA HIS A 134 -15.34 -11.86 5.93
C HIS A 134 -16.79 -11.47 5.61
N GLY A 135 -17.19 -11.48 4.33
CA GLY A 135 -18.58 -11.29 3.93
C GLY A 135 -19.09 -9.87 4.15
N LEU A 136 -18.28 -8.85 3.81
CA LEU A 136 -18.69 -7.45 3.90
C LEU A 136 -20.05 -7.20 3.26
N ASP A 137 -20.85 -6.36 3.90
CA ASP A 137 -22.17 -5.98 3.43
C ASP A 137 -22.10 -5.07 2.19
N ALA A 138 -23.23 -4.96 1.47
CA ALA A 138 -23.30 -4.20 0.23
C ALA A 138 -22.93 -2.71 0.38
N LYS A 139 -23.19 -2.09 1.55
CA LYS A 139 -22.80 -0.70 1.81
C LYS A 139 -21.29 -0.57 2.00
N SER A 140 -20.68 -1.48 2.74
CA SER A 140 -19.22 -1.53 2.93
C SER A 140 -18.48 -1.79 1.61
N ILE A 141 -19.07 -2.61 0.73
CA ILE A 141 -18.56 -2.83 -0.63
C ILE A 141 -18.72 -1.56 -1.48
N GLY A 142 -19.92 -0.98 -1.48
CA GLY A 142 -20.25 0.25 -2.21
C GLY A 142 -20.35 0.10 -3.72
N ALA A 143 -20.50 1.23 -4.40
CA ALA A 143 -20.50 1.33 -5.85
C ALA A 143 -19.73 2.58 -6.31
N MET A 144 -19.25 2.57 -7.55
CA MET A 144 -18.65 3.77 -8.14
C MET A 144 -19.74 4.68 -8.72
N PHE A 145 -19.50 5.99 -8.69
CA PHE A 145 -20.37 7.04 -9.28
C PHE A 145 -21.77 7.15 -8.64
N ASP A 146 -21.92 6.79 -7.37
CA ASP A 146 -23.20 6.91 -6.63
C ASP A 146 -23.35 8.24 -5.87
N GLY A 147 -22.30 9.08 -5.84
CA GLY A 147 -22.29 10.37 -5.16
C GLY A 147 -22.02 10.29 -3.64
N VAL A 148 -21.78 9.10 -3.10
CA VAL A 148 -21.39 8.85 -1.71
C VAL A 148 -19.93 8.40 -1.71
N GLN A 149 -19.13 8.81 -0.72
CA GLN A 149 -17.67 8.61 -0.72
C GLN A 149 -17.19 7.97 0.60
N ASP A 150 -17.96 7.01 1.12
CA ASP A 150 -17.73 6.38 2.43
C ASP A 150 -17.51 4.86 2.35
N SER A 151 -17.59 4.25 1.16
CA SER A 151 -17.44 2.79 1.04
C SER A 151 -15.99 2.36 1.26
N ILE A 152 -15.81 1.32 2.08
CA ILE A 152 -14.48 0.82 2.46
C ILE A 152 -13.81 0.10 1.28
N VAL A 153 -14.59 -0.51 0.39
CA VAL A 153 -14.04 -1.20 -0.79
C VAL A 153 -13.97 -0.27 -2.00
N SER A 154 -15.09 0.12 -2.63
CA SER A 154 -15.03 0.82 -3.91
C SER A 154 -14.35 2.19 -3.85
N ASP A 155 -14.60 2.99 -2.82
CA ASP A 155 -14.04 4.35 -2.73
C ASP A 155 -12.63 4.32 -2.13
N GLN A 156 -12.49 3.76 -0.93
CA GLN A 156 -11.21 3.81 -0.22
C GLN A 156 -10.13 3.04 -0.98
N ARG A 157 -10.38 1.79 -1.43
CA ARG A 157 -9.34 1.01 -2.14
C ARG A 157 -8.92 1.68 -3.45
N LEU A 158 -9.84 2.35 -4.14
CA LEU A 158 -9.52 3.15 -5.33
C LEU A 158 -8.52 4.26 -4.97
N LEU A 159 -8.82 5.05 -3.93
CA LEU A 159 -7.97 6.14 -3.47
C LEU A 159 -6.63 5.65 -2.89
N TRP A 160 -6.59 4.45 -2.31
CA TRP A 160 -5.36 3.83 -1.80
C TRP A 160 -4.46 3.36 -2.94
N VAL A 161 -5.05 2.79 -3.99
CA VAL A 161 -4.33 2.23 -5.14
C VAL A 161 -3.82 3.32 -6.09
N PHE A 162 -4.53 4.44 -6.25
CA PHE A 162 -4.12 5.51 -7.14
C PHE A 162 -2.68 6.04 -6.92
N PRO A 163 -2.26 6.43 -5.69
CA PRO A 163 -0.87 6.85 -5.45
C PRO A 163 0.12 5.71 -5.73
N LEU A 164 -0.26 4.44 -5.50
CA LEU A 164 0.60 3.30 -5.80
C LEU A 164 0.80 3.12 -7.32
N VAL A 165 -0.26 3.26 -8.11
CA VAL A 165 -0.17 3.23 -9.59
C VAL A 165 0.77 4.32 -10.09
N TYR A 166 0.65 5.53 -9.54
CA TYR A 166 1.59 6.61 -9.83
C TYR A 166 3.04 6.18 -9.53
N LEU A 167 3.30 5.65 -8.33
CA LEU A 167 4.63 5.21 -7.91
C LEU A 167 5.20 4.07 -8.76
N VAL A 168 4.36 3.13 -9.21
CA VAL A 168 4.77 2.04 -10.10
C VAL A 168 5.22 2.59 -11.46
N ILE A 169 4.50 3.57 -12.01
CA ILE A 169 4.76 4.12 -13.35
C ILE A 169 5.90 5.14 -13.32
N LYS A 170 5.88 6.07 -12.37
CA LYS A 170 6.77 7.24 -12.31
C LYS A 170 7.93 7.07 -11.34
N GLY A 171 7.79 6.23 -10.31
CA GLY A 171 8.84 6.00 -9.32
C GLY A 171 8.79 6.93 -8.11
N ALA A 172 9.82 6.87 -7.28
CA ALA A 172 9.87 7.44 -5.93
C ALA A 172 10.10 8.96 -5.84
N GLY A 173 10.58 9.58 -6.94
CA GLY A 173 11.12 10.94 -6.97
C GLY A 173 12.54 11.06 -6.40
N ALA A 174 13.17 12.22 -6.59
CA ALA A 174 14.57 12.48 -6.23
C ALA A 174 14.86 12.49 -4.71
N ILE A 175 13.85 12.69 -3.86
CA ILE A 175 13.98 12.63 -2.39
C ILE A 175 13.54 11.25 -1.92
N SER A 176 14.35 10.22 -2.20
CA SER A 176 14.02 8.82 -1.88
C SER A 176 15.26 7.99 -1.62
N ALA A 177 15.09 6.86 -0.94
CA ALA A 177 16.16 5.87 -0.80
C ALA A 177 16.60 5.30 -2.15
N ASP A 178 15.68 5.15 -3.11
CA ASP A 178 15.99 4.76 -4.50
C ASP A 178 16.96 5.74 -5.17
N ALA A 179 16.70 7.06 -5.04
CA ALA A 179 17.57 8.09 -5.60
C ALA A 179 18.94 8.11 -4.93
N LEU A 180 19.00 7.89 -3.61
CA LEU A 180 20.26 7.78 -2.87
C LEU A 180 21.06 6.55 -3.32
N LEU A 181 20.41 5.38 -3.40
CA LEU A 181 21.05 4.13 -3.83
C LEU A 181 21.58 4.25 -5.26
N ALA A 182 20.81 4.85 -6.17
CA ALA A 182 21.25 5.09 -7.54
C ALA A 182 22.51 5.98 -7.61
N ARG A 183 22.64 6.97 -6.73
CA ARG A 183 23.85 7.82 -6.65
C ARG A 183 25.06 7.06 -6.09
N VAL A 184 24.85 6.21 -5.09
CA VAL A 184 25.93 5.43 -4.45
C VAL A 184 26.45 4.32 -5.38
N CYS A 185 25.56 3.70 -6.17
CA CYS A 185 25.92 2.62 -7.10
C CYS A 185 26.46 3.11 -8.45
N GLN A 186 26.46 4.41 -8.73
CA GLN A 186 27.10 4.94 -9.93
C GLN A 186 28.62 4.84 -9.78
N PRO A 187 29.33 4.23 -10.75
CA PRO A 187 30.79 4.21 -10.73
C PRO A 187 31.31 5.65 -10.76
N ARG A 188 32.18 6.01 -9.81
CA ARG A 188 32.93 7.28 -9.86
C ARG A 188 33.72 7.29 -11.16
N ARG A 189 33.33 8.14 -12.10
CA ARG A 189 34.13 8.49 -13.28
C ARG A 189 35.25 9.43 -12.86
#